data_AF-A0A2V5QFJ5-F1
#
_entry.id   AF-A0A2V5QFJ5-F1
#
_cell.length_a   1.000
_cell.length_b   1.000
_cell.length_c   1.000
_cell.angle_alpha   90.00
_cell.angle_beta   90.00
_cell.angle_gamma   90.00
#
_symmetry.space_group_name_H-M   'P 1'
#
loop_
_entity.id
_entity.type
_entity.pdbx_description
1 polymer ?
#
loop_
_entity_poly.entity_id
_entity_poly.type
_entity_poly.pdbx_seq_one_letter_code
_entity_poly.pdbx_strand_id
1 'polypeptide(L)'
;MSIWKKLLWFGVAVLGTWAIAILALSRGEQISALWIVIAGFCALSISYRFYSSWLATKVLVLNEERATPAVLKNDNKDYVPTNRWMVFGHHFAAIAGPGPLVGPVLAAQFGFLPGTLWILIGATLGGGVHDMIVLFASIRRGGKTLGQMVKEEIGPGVGLLALVSVLAIMIILLAVLALVVVQALAQSPWGVFTIAVTIPLALIMGIALRTGKVSVLVVTIFGLLGLAFGVWGGQFLAHFPAIEAWFRHDQKWLAWAI
;
A
#
# COMPACT_ATOMS: atom_id res chain seq x y z
N MET A 1 19.82 -25.32 -1.84
CA MET A 1 20.02 -24.18 -2.79
C MET A 1 21.27 -24.42 -3.61
N SER A 2 21.21 -24.25 -4.93
CA SER A 2 22.37 -24.29 -5.83
C SER A 2 23.41 -23.23 -5.46
N ILE A 3 24.69 -23.50 -5.73
CA ILE A 3 25.85 -22.63 -5.44
C ILE A 3 25.62 -21.21 -5.99
N TRP A 4 25.08 -21.11 -7.21
CA TRP A 4 24.74 -19.86 -7.88
C TRP A 4 23.73 -19.01 -7.11
N LYS A 5 22.71 -19.67 -6.53
CA LYS A 5 21.71 -18.96 -5.71
C LYS A 5 22.35 -18.45 -4.42
N LYS A 6 23.28 -19.19 -3.80
CA LYS A 6 23.99 -18.72 -2.60
C LYS A 6 24.85 -17.49 -2.91
N LEU A 7 25.58 -17.50 -4.03
CA LEU A 7 26.37 -16.35 -4.50
C LEU A 7 25.51 -15.13 -4.77
N LEU A 8 24.33 -15.29 -5.38
CA LEU A 8 23.39 -14.19 -5.61
C LEU A 8 22.95 -13.55 -4.28
N TRP A 9 22.49 -14.35 -3.31
CA TRP A 9 22.05 -13.80 -2.01
C TRP A 9 23.20 -13.20 -1.21
N PHE A 10 24.42 -13.75 -1.35
CA PHE A 10 25.62 -13.14 -0.79
C PHE A 10 25.88 -11.77 -1.43
N GLY A 11 25.79 -11.65 -2.75
CA GLY A 11 25.91 -10.37 -3.45
C GLY A 11 24.87 -9.35 -3.01
N VAL A 12 23.59 -9.75 -2.87
CA VAL A 12 22.52 -8.87 -2.36
C VAL A 12 22.81 -8.41 -0.94
N ALA A 13 23.30 -9.31 -0.06
CA ALA A 13 23.66 -8.94 1.31
C ALA A 13 24.82 -7.95 1.35
N VAL A 14 25.88 -8.19 0.57
CA VAL A 14 27.05 -7.30 0.46
C VAL A 14 26.66 -5.93 -0.09
N LEU A 15 25.84 -5.88 -1.13
CA LEU A 15 25.34 -4.62 -1.69
C LEU A 15 24.48 -3.85 -0.68
N GLY A 16 23.61 -4.55 0.07
CA GLY A 16 22.79 -3.95 1.11
C GLY A 16 23.61 -3.39 2.26
N THR A 17 24.57 -4.15 2.79
CA THR A 17 25.46 -3.66 3.87
C THR A 17 26.36 -2.53 3.39
N TRP A 18 26.85 -2.58 2.15
CA TRP A 18 27.63 -1.51 1.55
C TRP A 18 26.82 -0.21 1.41
N ALA A 19 25.57 -0.30 0.94
CA ALA A 19 24.68 0.85 0.83
C ALA A 19 24.40 1.49 2.20
N ILE A 20 24.13 0.67 3.23
CA ILE A 20 23.94 1.14 4.61
C ILE A 20 25.24 1.73 5.19
N ALA A 21 26.40 1.16 4.87
CA ALA A 21 27.69 1.68 5.31
C ALA A 21 27.98 3.06 4.68
N ILE A 22 27.70 3.24 3.39
CA ILE A 22 27.81 4.56 2.73
C ILE A 22 26.88 5.56 3.41
N LEU A 23 25.62 5.18 3.66
CA LEU A 23 24.64 6.00 4.39
C LEU A 23 25.13 6.40 5.79
N ALA A 24 25.86 5.52 6.48
CA ALA A 24 26.34 5.75 7.82
C ALA A 24 27.63 6.61 7.89
N LEU A 25 28.49 6.48 6.88
CA LEU A 25 29.80 7.13 6.82
C LEU A 25 29.77 8.50 6.12
N SER A 26 28.81 8.72 5.22
CA SER A 26 28.61 10.02 4.54
C SER A 26 27.95 11.05 5.46
N ARG A 27 28.73 11.64 6.37
CA ARG A 27 28.28 12.75 7.22
C ARG A 27 28.66 14.08 6.59
N GLY A 28 27.67 14.86 6.15
CA GLY A 28 27.85 16.23 5.65
C GLY A 28 27.85 16.38 4.11
N GLU A 29 27.76 15.29 3.36
CA GLU A 29 27.57 15.31 1.90
C GLU A 29 26.10 15.10 1.50
N GLN A 30 25.72 15.53 0.30
CA GLN A 30 24.40 15.21 -0.25
C GLN A 30 24.32 13.71 -0.57
N ILE A 31 23.63 12.96 0.28
CA ILE A 31 23.47 11.52 0.09
C ILE A 31 22.48 11.28 -1.05
N SER A 32 22.91 10.56 -2.08
CA SER A 32 22.02 10.15 -3.16
C SER A 32 20.91 9.24 -2.63
N ALA A 33 19.66 9.58 -2.93
CA ALA A 33 18.48 8.77 -2.58
C ALA A 33 18.56 7.33 -3.13
N LEU A 34 19.38 7.11 -4.17
CA LEU A 34 19.64 5.80 -4.74
C LEU A 34 20.17 4.81 -3.70
N TRP A 35 21.02 5.25 -2.75
CA TRP A 35 21.57 4.38 -1.71
C TRP A 35 20.50 3.88 -0.75
N ILE A 36 19.51 4.73 -0.40
CA ILE A 36 18.37 4.28 0.41
C ILE A 36 17.54 3.26 -0.35
N VAL A 37 17.27 3.51 -1.63
CA VAL A 37 16.47 2.60 -2.47
C VAL A 37 17.17 1.24 -2.59
N ILE A 38 18.48 1.22 -2.82
CA ILE A 38 19.26 -0.02 -2.88
C ILE A 38 19.25 -0.74 -1.52
N ALA A 39 19.50 -0.02 -0.42
CA ALA A 39 19.46 -0.59 0.92
C ALA A 39 18.08 -1.20 1.24
N GLY A 40 17.00 -0.49 0.91
CA GLY A 40 15.63 -0.95 1.05
C GLY A 40 15.31 -2.17 0.22
N PHE A 41 15.68 -2.16 -1.06
CA PHE A 41 15.47 -3.29 -1.95
C PHE A 41 16.20 -4.54 -1.45
N CYS A 42 17.45 -4.41 -1.03
CA CYS A 42 18.23 -5.52 -0.48
C CYS A 42 17.63 -6.05 0.83
N ALA A 43 17.30 -5.16 1.78
CA ALA A 43 16.73 -5.53 3.07
C ALA A 43 15.37 -6.24 2.93
N LEU A 44 14.47 -5.69 2.11
CA LEU A 44 13.17 -6.28 1.83
C LEU A 44 13.31 -7.62 1.09
N SER A 45 14.25 -7.74 0.15
CA SER A 45 14.49 -8.99 -0.57
C SER A 45 14.98 -10.10 0.36
N ILE A 46 15.89 -9.78 1.28
CA ILE A 46 16.40 -10.72 2.29
C ILE A 46 15.27 -11.11 3.25
N SER A 47 14.53 -10.15 3.79
CA SER A 47 13.41 -10.41 4.69
C SER A 47 12.33 -11.28 4.01
N TYR A 48 11.92 -10.91 2.79
CA TYR A 48 10.96 -11.69 2.02
C TYR A 48 11.45 -13.12 1.78
N ARG A 49 12.72 -13.33 1.44
CA ARG A 49 13.20 -14.68 1.11
C ARG A 49 13.36 -15.59 2.33
N PHE A 50 13.97 -15.07 3.39
CA PHE A 50 14.38 -15.87 4.54
C PHE A 50 13.38 -15.79 5.68
N TYR A 51 13.01 -14.56 6.07
CA TYR A 51 12.17 -14.34 7.23
C TYR A 51 10.70 -14.67 6.96
N SER A 52 10.14 -14.26 5.81
CA SER A 52 8.76 -14.62 5.46
C SER A 52 8.59 -16.14 5.28
N SER A 53 9.60 -16.83 4.73
CA SER A 53 9.59 -18.29 4.58
C SER A 53 9.62 -18.99 5.93
N TRP A 54 10.43 -18.51 6.87
CA TRP A 54 10.43 -19.01 8.25
C TRP A 54 9.07 -18.78 8.91
N LEU A 55 8.50 -17.58 8.78
CA LEU A 55 7.20 -17.25 9.35
C LEU A 55 6.08 -18.13 8.76
N ALA A 56 6.09 -18.34 7.44
CA ALA A 56 5.10 -19.17 6.74
C ALA A 56 5.16 -20.65 7.15
N THR A 57 6.37 -21.21 7.23
CA THR A 57 6.54 -22.66 7.43
C THR A 57 6.62 -23.06 8.91
N LYS A 58 7.25 -22.25 9.77
CA LYS A 58 7.51 -22.62 11.17
C LYS A 58 6.54 -21.98 12.15
N VAL A 59 6.08 -20.76 11.89
CA VAL A 59 5.18 -20.05 12.80
C VAL A 59 3.72 -20.25 12.42
N LEU A 60 3.35 -19.91 11.19
CA LEU A 60 1.97 -19.99 10.72
C LEU A 60 1.57 -21.36 10.19
N VAL A 61 2.56 -22.19 9.82
CA VAL A 61 2.39 -23.54 9.27
C VAL A 61 1.30 -23.53 8.18
N LEU A 62 1.56 -22.74 7.13
CA LEU A 62 0.63 -22.61 6.01
C LEU A 62 0.40 -23.99 5.36
N ASN A 63 -0.87 -24.32 5.12
CA ASN A 63 -1.25 -25.55 4.43
C ASN A 63 -1.86 -25.15 3.08
N GLU A 64 -1.21 -25.54 1.98
CA GLU A 64 -1.63 -25.26 0.61
C GLU A 64 -2.91 -26.02 0.20
N GLU A 65 -3.22 -27.15 0.85
CA GLU A 65 -4.41 -27.96 0.57
C GLU A 65 -5.70 -27.35 1.15
N ARG A 66 -5.57 -26.37 2.05
CA ARG A 66 -6.75 -25.75 2.67
C ARG A 66 -7.29 -24.62 1.80
N ALA A 67 -8.47 -24.84 1.21
CA ALA A 67 -9.18 -23.81 0.46
C ALA A 67 -9.50 -22.57 1.32
N THR A 68 -9.39 -21.38 0.71
CA THR A 68 -9.71 -20.11 1.37
C THR A 68 -11.23 -19.92 1.46
N PRO A 69 -11.72 -19.05 2.38
CA PRO A 69 -13.15 -18.75 2.50
C PRO A 69 -13.78 -18.25 1.19
N ALA A 70 -13.01 -17.55 0.36
CA ALA A 70 -13.42 -17.09 -0.96
C ALA A 70 -13.86 -18.24 -1.88
N VAL A 71 -13.19 -19.38 -1.82
CA VAL A 71 -13.50 -20.58 -2.61
C VAL A 71 -14.61 -21.41 -1.95
N LEU A 72 -14.59 -21.53 -0.62
CA LEU A 72 -15.53 -22.38 0.12
C LEU A 72 -16.97 -21.86 0.13
N LYS A 73 -17.16 -20.54 0.29
CA LYS A 73 -18.51 -19.93 0.39
C LYS A 73 -19.00 -19.33 -0.92
N ASN A 74 -18.08 -18.90 -1.79
CA ASN A 74 -18.29 -18.32 -3.13
C ASN A 74 -19.73 -17.82 -3.42
N ASP A 75 -20.13 -16.73 -2.76
CA ASP A 75 -21.50 -16.19 -2.82
C ASP A 75 -21.65 -15.06 -3.85
N ASN A 76 -20.58 -14.74 -4.59
CA ASN A 76 -20.50 -13.62 -5.53
C ASN A 76 -20.83 -12.24 -4.92
N LYS A 77 -20.79 -12.13 -3.58
CA LYS A 77 -21.03 -10.91 -2.82
C LYS A 77 -19.88 -10.63 -1.86
N ASP A 78 -19.80 -11.37 -0.76
CA ASP A 78 -18.78 -11.21 0.28
C ASP A 78 -17.55 -12.10 0.02
N TYR A 79 -17.76 -13.22 -0.67
CA TYR A 79 -16.73 -14.22 -0.99
C TYR A 79 -16.67 -14.42 -2.50
N VAL A 80 -15.64 -13.86 -3.12
CA VAL A 80 -15.41 -13.98 -4.58
C VAL A 80 -13.97 -14.42 -4.84
N PRO A 81 -13.75 -15.60 -5.46
CA PRO A 81 -12.43 -16.01 -5.92
C PRO A 81 -11.85 -15.00 -6.89
N THR A 82 -10.79 -14.31 -6.47
CA THR A 82 -10.17 -13.22 -7.24
C THR A 82 -8.72 -13.57 -7.56
N ASN A 83 -8.24 -13.13 -8.72
CA ASN A 83 -6.85 -13.34 -9.13
C ASN A 83 -5.88 -12.70 -8.11
N ARG A 84 -4.87 -13.44 -7.66
CA ARG A 84 -3.85 -13.00 -6.70
C ARG A 84 -3.20 -11.66 -7.06
N TRP A 85 -3.00 -11.37 -8.35
CA TRP A 85 -2.38 -10.11 -8.79
C TRP A 85 -3.30 -8.92 -8.58
N MET A 86 -4.61 -9.12 -8.75
CA MET A 86 -5.61 -8.10 -8.48
C MET A 86 -5.74 -7.88 -6.97
N VAL A 87 -5.80 -8.95 -6.18
CA VAL A 87 -5.84 -8.87 -4.71
C VAL A 87 -4.59 -8.17 -4.16
N PHE A 88 -3.42 -8.51 -4.69
CA PHE A 88 -2.16 -7.83 -4.37
C PHE A 88 -2.24 -6.32 -4.67
N GLY A 89 -2.76 -5.93 -5.84
CA GLY A 89 -2.94 -4.53 -6.20
C GLY A 89 -3.86 -3.77 -5.23
N HIS A 90 -4.95 -4.39 -4.78
CA HIS A 90 -5.85 -3.77 -3.79
C HIS A 90 -5.15 -3.58 -2.44
N HIS A 91 -4.44 -4.59 -1.94
CA HIS A 91 -3.68 -4.46 -0.70
C HIS A 91 -2.56 -3.44 -0.81
N PHE A 92 -1.84 -3.43 -1.94
CA PHE A 92 -0.79 -2.45 -2.20
C PHE A 92 -1.36 -1.03 -2.20
N ALA A 93 -2.45 -0.78 -2.94
CA ALA A 93 -3.10 0.53 -2.97
C ALA A 93 -3.62 0.98 -1.60
N ALA A 94 -4.16 0.06 -0.79
CA ALA A 94 -4.67 0.35 0.55
C ALA A 94 -3.56 0.77 1.53
N ILE A 95 -2.34 0.28 1.36
CA ILE A 95 -1.19 0.60 2.24
C ILE A 95 -0.38 1.79 1.68
N ALA A 96 -0.33 1.94 0.36
CA ALA A 96 0.44 2.97 -0.34
C ALA A 96 -0.13 4.40 -0.21
N GLY A 97 -0.90 4.70 0.85
CA GLY A 97 -1.49 6.00 1.13
C GLY A 97 -0.45 7.11 1.39
N PRO A 98 -0.72 8.13 2.21
CA PRO A 98 0.27 9.19 2.49
C PRO A 98 1.42 8.71 3.40
N GLY A 99 1.41 7.47 3.90
CA GLY A 99 2.49 6.89 4.69
C GLY A 99 3.87 7.02 4.01
N PRO A 100 4.05 6.56 2.75
CA PRO A 100 5.27 6.79 1.97
C PRO A 100 5.61 8.25 1.65
N LEU A 101 4.64 9.18 1.69
CA LEU A 101 4.87 10.61 1.44
C LEU A 101 5.34 11.34 2.70
N VAL A 102 4.59 11.20 3.78
CA VAL A 102 4.81 11.93 5.04
C VAL A 102 5.79 11.20 5.97
N GLY A 103 5.76 9.87 5.97
CA GLY A 103 6.57 9.03 6.86
C GLY A 103 8.07 9.27 6.73
N PRO A 104 8.67 9.22 5.52
CA PRO A 104 10.09 9.51 5.36
C PRO A 104 10.49 10.93 5.76
N VAL A 105 9.62 11.92 5.53
CA VAL A 105 9.86 13.32 5.93
C VAL A 105 9.87 13.45 7.45
N LEU A 106 8.92 12.82 8.14
CA LEU A 106 8.89 12.79 9.60
C LEU A 106 10.08 12.02 10.17
N ALA A 107 10.45 10.88 9.57
CA ALA A 107 11.59 10.08 10.00
C ALA A 107 12.93 10.82 9.84
N ALA A 108 13.06 11.62 8.77
CA ALA A 108 14.27 12.42 8.52
C ALA A 108 14.54 13.48 9.59
N GLN A 109 13.51 13.92 10.34
CA GLN A 109 13.68 14.87 11.45
C GLN A 109 14.53 14.30 12.58
N PHE A 110 14.51 12.97 12.76
CA PHE A 110 15.37 12.26 13.72
C PHE A 110 16.76 11.92 13.16
N GLY A 111 17.09 12.48 11.99
CA GLY A 111 18.30 12.17 11.24
C GLY A 111 18.06 11.09 10.18
N PHE A 112 18.78 11.23 9.07
CA PHE A 112 18.60 10.40 7.89
C PHE A 112 18.95 8.91 8.13
N LEU A 113 20.04 8.65 8.84
CA LEU A 113 20.47 7.28 9.16
C LEU A 113 19.53 6.60 10.18
N PRO A 114 19.20 7.22 11.34
CA PRO A 114 18.22 6.65 12.27
C PRO A 114 16.84 6.43 11.63
N GLY A 115 16.35 7.41 10.85
CA GLY A 115 15.08 7.29 10.14
C GLY A 115 15.09 6.15 9.11
N THR A 116 16.16 6.03 8.32
CA THR A 116 16.32 4.93 7.35
C THR A 116 16.35 3.58 8.04
N LEU A 117 17.18 3.41 9.09
CA LEU A 117 17.25 2.16 9.84
C LEU A 117 15.92 1.80 10.49
N TRP A 118 15.21 2.77 11.06
CA TRP A 118 13.88 2.58 11.62
C TRP A 118 12.89 2.07 10.58
N ILE A 119 12.87 2.67 9.39
CA ILE A 119 12.00 2.22 8.29
C ILE A 119 12.37 0.79 7.86
N LEU A 120 13.65 0.50 7.63
CA LEU A 120 14.10 -0.81 7.18
C LEU A 120 13.81 -1.92 8.19
N ILE A 121 14.18 -1.70 9.45
CA ILE A 121 13.99 -2.68 10.52
C ILE A 121 12.50 -2.80 10.87
N GLY A 122 11.81 -1.67 11.03
CA GLY A 122 10.39 -1.63 11.37
C GLY A 122 9.50 -2.29 10.32
N ALA A 123 9.75 -2.04 9.04
CA ALA A 123 8.99 -2.67 7.96
C ALA A 123 9.25 -4.17 7.87
N THR A 124 10.49 -4.62 8.05
CA THR A 124 10.87 -6.03 7.88
C THR A 124 10.52 -6.91 9.06
N LEU A 125 10.71 -6.44 10.29
CA LEU A 125 10.48 -7.23 11.50
C LEU A 125 9.10 -6.99 12.13
N GLY A 126 8.59 -5.77 12.03
CA GLY A 126 7.29 -5.38 12.60
C GLY A 126 6.18 -5.48 11.58
N GLY A 127 6.15 -4.55 10.62
CA GLY A 127 5.03 -4.35 9.70
C GLY A 127 4.67 -5.60 8.90
N GLY A 128 5.63 -6.18 8.17
CA GLY A 128 5.37 -7.36 7.35
C GLY A 128 4.92 -8.58 8.16
N VAL A 129 5.40 -8.73 9.40
CA VAL A 129 5.02 -9.83 10.29
C VAL A 129 3.61 -9.64 10.83
N HIS A 130 3.33 -8.43 11.31
CA HIS A 130 2.02 -8.04 11.81
C HIS A 130 0.93 -8.30 10.75
N ASP A 131 1.13 -7.80 9.53
CA ASP A 131 0.17 -7.94 8.45
C ASP A 131 -0.04 -9.40 8.04
N MET A 132 1.04 -10.17 7.97
CA MET A 132 0.96 -11.60 7.64
C MET A 132 0.22 -12.41 8.72
N ILE A 133 0.45 -12.13 10.01
CA ILE A 133 -0.23 -12.80 11.12
C ILE A 133 -1.71 -12.43 11.16
N VAL A 134 -2.05 -11.14 11.06
CA VAL A 134 -3.44 -10.66 11.14
C VAL A 134 -4.25 -11.16 9.94
N LEU A 135 -3.68 -11.11 8.73
CA LEU A 135 -4.33 -11.62 7.52
C LEU A 135 -4.56 -13.13 7.61
N PHE A 136 -3.55 -13.88 8.07
CA PHE A 136 -3.68 -15.32 8.29
C PHE A 136 -4.78 -15.65 9.31
N ALA A 137 -4.81 -14.96 10.45
CA ALA A 137 -5.82 -15.15 11.49
C ALA A 137 -7.23 -14.87 10.95
N SER A 138 -7.41 -13.77 10.21
CA SER A 138 -8.68 -13.41 9.59
C SER A 138 -9.14 -14.49 8.59
N ILE A 139 -8.28 -14.93 7.67
CA ILE A 139 -8.60 -15.98 6.69
C ILE A 139 -9.00 -17.30 7.39
N ARG A 140 -8.29 -17.69 8.45
CA ARG A 140 -8.59 -18.89 9.22
C ARG A 140 -9.96 -18.84 9.92
N ARG A 141 -10.47 -17.64 10.19
CA ARG A 141 -11.78 -17.41 10.79
C ARG A 141 -12.86 -17.00 9.78
N GLY A 142 -12.63 -17.26 8.49
CA GLY A 142 -13.62 -16.98 7.47
C GLY A 142 -13.65 -15.51 7.02
N GLY A 143 -12.54 -14.77 7.11
CA GLY A 143 -12.46 -13.37 6.67
C GLY A 143 -13.08 -12.37 7.65
N LYS A 144 -13.20 -12.73 8.94
CA LYS A 144 -13.78 -11.87 9.97
C LYS A 144 -12.88 -10.66 10.28
N THR A 145 -13.51 -9.57 10.71
CA THR A 145 -12.80 -8.37 11.15
C THR A 145 -12.14 -8.60 12.51
N LEU A 146 -11.11 -7.80 12.83
CA LEU A 146 -10.39 -7.93 14.10
C LEU A 146 -11.31 -7.80 15.32
N GLY A 147 -12.25 -6.84 15.30
CA GLY A 147 -13.24 -6.67 16.39
C GLY A 147 -14.15 -7.89 16.57
N GLN A 148 -14.58 -8.53 15.48
CA GLN A 148 -15.34 -9.78 15.55
C GLN A 148 -14.50 -10.94 16.10
N MET A 149 -13.23 -11.03 15.74
CA MET A 149 -12.32 -12.04 16.27
C MET A 149 -12.10 -11.88 17.78
N VAL A 150 -11.94 -10.64 18.26
CA VAL A 150 -11.81 -10.33 19.69
C VAL A 150 -13.09 -10.66 20.45
N LYS A 151 -14.26 -10.36 19.86
CA LYS A 151 -15.57 -10.70 20.43
C LYS A 151 -15.72 -12.19 20.70
N GLU A 152 -15.26 -13.02 19.78
CA GLU A 152 -15.39 -14.48 19.84
C GLU A 152 -14.41 -15.12 20.84
N GLU A 153 -13.24 -14.53 21.08
CA GLU A 153 -12.21 -15.11 21.98
C GLU A 153 -12.31 -14.62 23.41
N ILE A 154 -12.59 -13.33 23.62
CA ILE A 154 -12.56 -12.72 24.95
C ILE A 154 -13.98 -12.55 25.50
N GLY A 155 -14.92 -12.13 24.64
CA GLY A 155 -16.32 -11.96 25.00
C GLY A 155 -16.95 -10.69 24.42
N PRO A 156 -18.28 -10.53 24.58
CA PRO A 156 -19.06 -9.50 23.90
C PRO A 156 -18.68 -8.07 24.30
N GLY A 157 -18.37 -7.82 25.57
CA GLY A 157 -18.00 -6.48 26.06
C GLY A 157 -16.68 -5.97 25.47
N VAL A 158 -15.63 -6.80 25.52
CA VAL A 158 -14.32 -6.47 24.95
C VAL A 158 -14.38 -6.42 23.42
N GLY A 159 -15.17 -7.30 22.79
CA GLY A 159 -15.42 -7.27 21.36
C GLY A 159 -16.08 -5.97 20.88
N LEU A 160 -17.08 -5.46 21.61
CA LEU A 160 -17.69 -4.18 21.29
C LEU A 160 -16.70 -3.04 21.41
N LEU A 161 -15.92 -3.00 22.50
CA LEU A 161 -14.88 -2.00 22.69
C LEU A 161 -13.85 -2.04 21.56
N ALA A 162 -13.35 -3.22 21.20
CA ALA A 162 -12.42 -3.39 20.09
C ALA A 162 -13.01 -2.92 18.76
N LEU A 163 -14.30 -3.21 18.49
CA LEU A 163 -14.96 -2.78 17.26
C LEU A 163 -15.11 -1.26 17.20
N VAL A 164 -15.50 -0.60 18.29
CA VAL A 164 -15.58 0.86 18.39
C VAL A 164 -14.19 1.49 18.28
N SER A 165 -13.18 0.94 18.96
CA SER A 165 -11.80 1.44 18.88
C SER A 165 -11.23 1.34 17.47
N VAL A 166 -11.41 0.19 16.79
CA VAL A 166 -10.97 0.02 15.41
C VAL A 166 -11.68 1.01 14.48
N LEU A 167 -12.99 1.20 14.64
CA LEU A 167 -13.75 2.18 13.85
C LEU A 167 -13.24 3.60 14.10
N ALA A 168 -13.00 3.99 15.36
CA ALA A 168 -12.50 5.32 15.72
C ALA A 168 -11.10 5.56 15.14
N ILE A 169 -10.20 4.58 15.24
CA ILE A 169 -8.85 4.65 14.65
C ILE A 169 -8.96 4.79 13.12
N MET A 170 -9.82 4.02 12.47
CA MET A 170 -10.04 4.12 11.02
C MET A 170 -10.54 5.50 10.61
N ILE A 171 -11.47 6.10 11.37
CA ILE A 171 -11.96 7.47 11.11
C ILE A 171 -10.82 8.49 11.25
N ILE A 172 -10.02 8.40 12.31
CA ILE A 172 -8.89 9.32 12.53
C ILE A 172 -7.87 9.19 11.39
N LEU A 173 -7.53 7.94 11.01
CA LEU A 173 -6.60 7.70 9.90
C LEU A 173 -7.14 8.31 8.61
N LEU A 174 -8.40 8.01 8.24
CA LEU A 174 -9.04 8.56 7.04
C LEU A 174 -9.09 10.09 7.05
N ALA A 175 -9.39 10.71 8.19
CA ALA A 175 -9.39 12.16 8.33
C ALA A 175 -8.00 12.76 8.07
N VAL A 176 -6.94 12.17 8.63
CA VAL A 176 -5.56 12.61 8.36
C VAL A 176 -5.19 12.40 6.89
N LEU A 177 -5.60 11.29 6.27
CA LEU A 177 -5.32 11.05 4.85
C LEU A 177 -6.02 12.11 3.97
N ALA A 178 -7.30 12.38 4.25
CA ALA A 178 -8.09 13.36 3.54
C ALA A 178 -7.49 14.76 3.67
N LEU A 179 -7.03 15.15 4.88
CA LEU A 179 -6.36 16.44 5.09
C LEU A 179 -5.11 16.61 4.22
N VAL A 180 -4.24 15.59 4.14
CA VAL A 180 -3.03 15.63 3.30
C VAL A 180 -3.41 15.78 1.82
N VAL A 181 -4.43 15.04 1.36
CA VAL A 181 -4.90 15.11 -0.03
C VAL A 181 -5.51 16.48 -0.34
N VAL A 182 -6.39 17.01 0.50
CA VAL A 182 -7.01 18.34 0.32
C VAL A 182 -5.95 19.43 0.27
N GLN A 183 -4.94 19.37 1.14
CA GLN A 183 -3.85 20.35 1.13
C GLN A 183 -3.02 20.27 -0.14
N ALA A 184 -2.73 19.06 -0.64
CA ALA A 184 -1.99 18.86 -1.88
C ALA A 184 -2.78 19.33 -3.13
N LEU A 185 -4.10 19.08 -3.16
CA LEU A 185 -4.96 19.40 -4.31
C LEU A 185 -5.39 20.85 -4.36
N ALA A 186 -5.61 21.50 -3.21
CA ALA A 186 -6.02 22.90 -3.17
C ALA A 186 -4.98 23.85 -3.79
N GLN A 187 -3.71 23.43 -3.83
CA GLN A 187 -2.62 24.17 -4.45
C GLN A 187 -2.37 23.77 -5.92
N SER A 188 -3.12 22.80 -6.47
CA SER A 188 -2.85 22.21 -7.79
C SER A 188 -4.14 21.86 -8.55
N PRO A 189 -4.64 22.78 -9.41
CA PRO A 189 -5.73 22.49 -10.35
C PRO A 189 -5.44 21.29 -11.24
N TRP A 190 -4.16 21.08 -11.56
CA TRP A 190 -3.68 19.91 -12.29
C TRP A 190 -4.01 18.58 -11.58
N GLY A 191 -3.82 18.53 -10.26
CA GLY A 191 -4.16 17.36 -9.44
C GLY A 191 -5.67 17.10 -9.42
N VAL A 192 -6.48 18.15 -9.26
CA VAL A 192 -7.95 18.05 -9.24
C VAL A 192 -8.48 17.53 -10.58
N PHE A 193 -7.96 18.03 -11.71
CA PHE A 193 -8.30 17.53 -13.04
C PHE A 193 -7.96 16.04 -13.20
N THR A 194 -6.76 15.65 -12.79
CA THR A 194 -6.31 14.25 -12.88
C THR A 194 -7.27 13.34 -12.10
N ILE A 195 -7.64 13.71 -10.88
CA ILE A 195 -8.58 12.93 -10.06
C ILE A 195 -9.96 12.88 -10.72
N ALA A 196 -10.47 14.01 -11.20
CA ALA A 196 -11.76 14.10 -11.88
C ALA A 196 -11.84 13.19 -13.12
N VAL A 197 -10.72 13.00 -13.84
CA VAL A 197 -10.63 12.05 -14.97
C VAL A 197 -10.52 10.60 -14.49
N THR A 198 -9.82 10.33 -13.39
CA THR A 198 -9.63 8.96 -12.88
C THR A 198 -10.88 8.34 -12.26
N ILE A 199 -11.80 9.13 -11.68
CA ILE A 199 -13.06 8.63 -11.11
C ILE A 199 -13.92 7.90 -12.16
N PRO A 200 -14.31 8.51 -13.29
CA PRO A 200 -15.09 7.83 -14.32
C PRO A 200 -14.30 6.69 -14.96
N LEU A 201 -12.98 6.86 -15.14
CA LEU A 201 -12.11 5.80 -15.64
C LEU A 201 -12.18 4.55 -14.75
N ALA A 202 -12.08 4.72 -13.43
CA ALA A 202 -12.17 3.63 -12.46
C ALA A 202 -13.54 2.96 -12.47
N LEU A 203 -14.63 3.73 -12.61
CA LEU A 203 -15.99 3.18 -12.75
C LEU A 203 -16.14 2.31 -14.01
N ILE A 204 -15.65 2.80 -15.15
CA ILE A 204 -15.67 2.05 -16.43
C ILE A 204 -14.86 0.76 -16.29
N MET A 205 -13.65 0.84 -15.71
CA MET A 205 -12.79 -0.33 -15.46
C MET A 205 -13.47 -1.34 -14.54
N GLY A 206 -14.10 -0.88 -13.46
CA GLY A 206 -14.82 -1.74 -12.51
C GLY A 206 -16.00 -2.47 -13.16
N ILE A 207 -16.80 -1.78 -13.98
CA ILE A 207 -17.90 -2.39 -14.73
C ILE A 207 -17.37 -3.39 -15.76
N ALA A 208 -16.33 -3.03 -16.50
CA ALA A 208 -15.72 -3.91 -17.51
C ALA A 208 -15.23 -5.24 -16.88
N LEU A 209 -14.55 -5.16 -15.74
CA LEU A 209 -14.11 -6.35 -15.00
C LEU A 209 -15.28 -7.18 -14.47
N ARG A 210 -16.34 -6.54 -13.97
CA ARG A 210 -17.52 -7.24 -13.44
C ARG A 210 -18.31 -7.98 -14.51
N THR A 211 -18.37 -7.46 -15.74
CA THR A 211 -19.09 -8.12 -16.83
C THR A 211 -18.42 -9.41 -17.32
N GLY A 212 -17.15 -9.65 -16.96
CA GLY A 212 -16.41 -10.86 -17.32
C GLY A 212 -16.09 -11.02 -18.82
N LYS A 213 -16.51 -10.06 -19.66
CA LYS A 213 -16.34 -10.09 -21.12
C LYS A 213 -15.00 -9.53 -21.59
N VAL A 214 -14.34 -8.72 -20.75
CA VAL A 214 -13.11 -8.01 -21.10
C VAL A 214 -11.95 -8.61 -20.33
N SER A 215 -10.82 -8.86 -21.01
CA SER A 215 -9.61 -9.37 -20.36
C SER A 215 -9.02 -8.33 -19.41
N VAL A 216 -8.46 -8.78 -18.29
CA VAL A 216 -7.81 -7.90 -17.30
C VAL A 216 -6.74 -7.03 -17.95
N LEU A 217 -5.98 -7.58 -18.89
CA LEU A 217 -4.92 -6.87 -19.60
C LEU A 217 -5.46 -5.67 -20.39
N VAL A 218 -6.57 -5.81 -21.11
CA VAL A 218 -7.17 -4.71 -21.88
C VAL A 218 -7.66 -3.60 -20.94
N VAL A 219 -8.30 -3.98 -19.82
CA VAL A 219 -8.72 -3.01 -18.80
C VAL A 219 -7.53 -2.28 -18.20
N THR A 220 -6.43 -2.98 -17.92
CA THR A 220 -5.18 -2.37 -17.41
C THR A 220 -4.56 -1.41 -18.40
N ILE A 221 -4.46 -1.77 -19.69
CA ILE A 221 -3.92 -0.87 -20.73
C ILE A 221 -4.80 0.37 -20.86
N PHE A 222 -6.12 0.20 -20.91
CA PHE A 222 -7.07 1.31 -20.97
C PHE A 222 -6.92 2.24 -19.77
N GLY A 223 -6.82 1.69 -18.56
CA GLY A 223 -6.58 2.44 -17.33
C GLY A 223 -5.26 3.21 -17.35
N LEU A 224 -4.17 2.57 -17.81
CA LEU A 224 -2.85 3.21 -17.91
C LEU A 224 -2.85 4.37 -18.91
N LEU A 225 -3.46 4.17 -20.09
CA LEU A 225 -3.59 5.22 -21.09
C LEU A 225 -4.50 6.36 -20.61
N GLY A 226 -5.61 6.04 -19.95
CA GLY A 226 -6.52 7.04 -19.38
C GLY A 226 -5.87 7.86 -18.26
N LEU A 227 -5.09 7.21 -17.37
CA LEU A 227 -4.31 7.90 -16.34
C LEU A 227 -3.24 8.78 -16.98
N ALA A 228 -2.47 8.26 -17.94
CA ALA A 228 -1.45 9.03 -18.65
C ALA A 228 -2.06 10.23 -19.37
N PHE A 229 -3.24 10.06 -19.97
CA PHE A 229 -4.00 11.15 -20.56
C PHE A 229 -4.48 12.18 -19.52
N GLY A 230 -4.96 11.76 -18.35
CA GLY A 230 -5.36 12.67 -17.27
C GLY A 230 -4.18 13.52 -16.78
N VAL A 231 -3.03 12.89 -16.55
CA VAL A 231 -1.81 13.57 -16.09
C VAL A 231 -1.25 14.48 -17.18
N TRP A 232 -1.07 13.97 -18.40
CA TRP A 232 -0.51 14.71 -19.52
C TRP A 232 -1.45 15.82 -20.02
N GLY A 233 -2.75 15.55 -20.12
CA GLY A 233 -3.76 16.54 -20.49
C GLY A 233 -3.87 17.65 -19.44
N GLY A 234 -3.71 17.29 -18.17
CA GLY A 234 -3.74 18.22 -17.05
C GLY A 234 -2.63 19.29 -17.09
N GLN A 235 -1.48 19.02 -17.72
CA GLN A 235 -0.43 20.03 -17.86
C GLN A 235 -0.83 21.19 -18.78
N PHE A 236 -1.75 20.94 -19.72
CA PHE A 236 -2.21 21.94 -20.68
C PHE A 236 -3.34 22.81 -20.11
N LEU A 237 -3.89 22.50 -18.94
CA LEU A 237 -4.94 23.31 -18.30
C LEU A 237 -4.51 24.77 -18.12
N ALA A 238 -3.23 25.01 -17.80
CA ALA A 238 -2.69 26.36 -17.64
C ALA A 238 -2.77 27.22 -18.92
N HIS A 239 -2.94 26.59 -20.09
CA HIS A 239 -3.11 27.28 -21.37
C HIS A 239 -4.59 27.62 -21.66
N PHE A 240 -5.54 27.08 -20.90
CA PHE A 240 -6.98 27.29 -21.06
C PHE A 240 -7.62 27.80 -19.75
N PRO A 241 -7.55 29.11 -19.46
CA PRO A 241 -7.97 29.69 -18.18
C PRO A 241 -9.44 29.44 -17.82
N ALA A 242 -10.32 29.35 -18.83
CA ALA A 242 -11.74 29.07 -18.63
C ALA A 242 -12.01 27.65 -18.11
N ILE A 243 -11.19 26.67 -18.53
CA ILE A 243 -11.29 25.27 -18.10
C ILE A 243 -10.58 25.10 -16.76
N GLU A 244 -9.43 25.75 -16.56
CA GLU A 244 -8.71 25.72 -15.28
C GLU A 244 -9.56 26.24 -14.11
N ALA A 245 -10.36 27.28 -14.33
CA ALA A 245 -11.25 27.84 -13.32
C ALA A 245 -12.27 26.82 -12.77
N TRP A 246 -12.64 25.80 -13.56
CA TRP A 246 -13.54 24.73 -13.11
C TRP A 246 -12.87 23.70 -12.20
N PHE A 247 -11.53 23.67 -12.15
CA PHE A 247 -10.77 22.74 -11.31
C PHE A 247 -10.05 23.45 -10.15
N ARG A 248 -10.09 24.79 -10.12
CA ARG A 248 -9.55 25.59 -9.03
C ARG A 248 -10.63 25.78 -7.96
N HIS A 249 -10.61 24.90 -6.97
CA HIS A 249 -11.54 24.96 -5.83
C HIS A 249 -10.82 25.26 -4.52
N ASP A 250 -11.55 25.82 -3.56
CA ASP A 250 -11.03 26.09 -2.24
C ASP A 250 -10.93 24.80 -1.40
N GLN A 251 -10.15 24.87 -0.32
CA GLN A 251 -9.94 23.72 0.57
C GLN A 251 -11.25 23.20 1.17
N LYS A 252 -12.21 24.08 1.48
CA LYS A 252 -13.49 23.66 2.09
C LYS A 252 -14.32 22.87 1.10
N TRP A 253 -14.45 23.34 -0.15
CA TRP A 253 -15.17 22.61 -1.17
C TRP A 253 -14.51 21.25 -1.45
N LEU A 254 -13.19 21.20 -1.58
CA LEU A 254 -12.45 19.95 -1.76
C LEU A 254 -12.62 18.98 -0.60
N ALA A 255 -12.68 19.47 0.64
CA ALA A 255 -12.92 18.64 1.82
C ALA A 255 -14.33 18.03 1.87
N TRP A 256 -15.33 18.68 1.27
CA TRP A 256 -16.67 18.12 1.15
C TRP A 256 -16.84 17.15 -0.03
N ALA A 257 -15.97 17.25 -1.04
CA ALA A 257 -16.03 16.45 -2.25
C ALA A 257 -15.33 15.07 -2.15
N ILE A 258 -14.45 14.89 -1.15
CA ILE A 258 -13.68 13.66 -0.88
C ILE A 258 -14.31 12.90 0.29
#